data_AF-A0A9R0DA35-F1
#
_entry.id   AF-A0A9R0DA35-F1
#
_cell.length_a   1.000
_cell.length_b   1.000
_cell.length_c   1.000
_cell.angle_alpha   90.00
_cell.angle_beta   90.00
_cell.angle_gamma   90.00
#
_symmetry.space_group_name_H-M   'P 1'
#
loop_
_entity.id
_entity.type
_entity.pdbx_description
1 polymer ?
#
loop_
_entity_poly.entity_id
_entity_poly.type
_entity_poly.pdbx_seq_one_letter_code
_entity_poly.pdbx_strand_id
1 'polypeptide(L)'
;MSSSEFRLERNVELSPETKAIAEQELRETPERVREALERLRELLKENKDLHFGDDDELLTIFLRPCKWYPESAIALMRRVAEFKRDNASLLDNLLPEQEKTAFLDHKVVNVLKGRDHKGRRVLIVSVGGSWDPKKVNADQLFRLFYLIHEAAMLEPESQVRGTVVIMDFHNMGWTQTMGLTPAFSKRLLTFIQDAMPLRLKEVHFVKQPMVFNVVWNMFKPFIREKLKNRIFFHGSKMSSLHKHMAASHLPSDYGGELPAIDYSGADWYPVINDVLPHIHNWNTYGFAKDS
;
A
#
# COMPACT_ATOMS: atom_id res chain seq x y z
N MET A 1 -12.70 -22.42 -3.31
CA MET A 1 -14.04 -21.80 -3.41
C MET A 1 -13.86 -20.33 -3.03
N SER A 2 -13.88 -19.44 -4.02
CA SER A 2 -13.71 -18.00 -3.78
C SER A 2 -14.95 -17.50 -3.06
N SER A 3 -14.78 -16.98 -1.85
CA SER A 3 -15.76 -16.06 -1.25
C SER A 3 -16.10 -14.99 -2.29
N SER A 4 -17.38 -14.77 -2.56
CA SER A 4 -17.84 -13.68 -3.43
C SER A 4 -17.61 -12.30 -2.81
N GLU A 5 -17.41 -12.25 -1.50
CA GLU A 5 -17.23 -11.02 -0.72
C GLU A 5 -15.75 -10.75 -0.45
N PHE A 6 -15.38 -9.47 -0.53
CA PHE A 6 -14.05 -8.99 -0.14
C PHE A 6 -13.89 -9.14 1.38
N ARG A 7 -12.71 -9.58 1.82
CA ARG A 7 -12.36 -9.65 3.25
C ARG A 7 -10.89 -9.36 3.47
N LEU A 8 -10.59 -8.69 4.58
CA LEU A 8 -9.23 -8.59 5.10
C LEU A 8 -8.90 -9.86 5.89
N GLU A 9 -7.80 -10.50 5.55
CA GLU A 9 -7.34 -11.73 6.20
C GLU A 9 -6.55 -11.37 7.46
N ARG A 10 -7.28 -10.97 8.51
CA ARG A 10 -6.74 -10.68 9.84
C ARG A 10 -6.79 -11.94 10.71
N ASN A 11 -5.84 -12.07 11.64
CA ASN A 11 -5.81 -13.16 12.62
C ASN A 11 -5.76 -14.56 12.01
N VAL A 12 -5.16 -14.67 10.82
CA VAL A 12 -4.94 -15.94 10.12
C VAL A 12 -3.49 -16.36 10.32
N GLU A 13 -3.26 -17.63 10.64
CA GLU A 13 -1.91 -18.18 10.60
C GLU A 13 -1.34 -18.13 9.18
N LEU A 14 -0.06 -17.80 9.08
CA LEU A 14 0.66 -17.89 7.82
C LEU A 14 0.58 -19.31 7.26
N SER A 15 0.28 -19.43 5.96
CA SER A 15 0.34 -20.73 5.28
C SER A 15 1.77 -21.32 5.35
N PRO A 16 1.95 -22.64 5.22
CA PRO A 16 3.28 -23.26 5.24
C PRO A 16 4.23 -22.67 4.20
N GLU A 17 3.72 -22.37 3.00
CA GLU A 17 4.49 -21.69 1.94
C GLU A 17 4.91 -20.28 2.39
N THR A 18 4.02 -19.53 3.02
CA THR A 18 4.33 -18.19 3.53
C THR A 18 5.32 -18.22 4.68
N LYS A 19 5.24 -19.21 5.58
CA LYS A 19 6.22 -19.43 6.64
C LYS A 19 7.62 -19.67 6.05
N ALA A 20 7.72 -20.49 5.00
CA ALA A 20 8.98 -20.72 4.28
C ALA A 20 9.52 -19.43 3.61
N ILE A 21 8.66 -18.62 2.99
CA ILE A 21 9.03 -17.32 2.42
C ILE A 21 9.51 -16.36 3.53
N ALA A 22 8.83 -16.32 4.67
CA ALA A 22 9.19 -15.47 5.80
C ALA A 22 10.58 -15.86 6.35
N GLU A 23 10.84 -17.14 6.53
CA GLU A 23 12.14 -17.64 6.96
C GLU A 23 13.24 -17.28 5.94
N GLN A 24 13.01 -17.55 4.64
CA GLN A 24 14.01 -17.32 3.60
C GLN A 24 14.27 -15.83 3.29
N GLU A 25 13.22 -15.03 3.13
CA GLU A 25 13.35 -13.63 2.69
C GLU A 25 13.49 -12.64 3.86
N LEU A 26 12.88 -12.96 5.01
CA LEU A 26 12.80 -12.06 6.18
C LEU A 26 13.62 -12.56 7.36
N ARG A 27 14.13 -13.80 7.33
CA ARG A 27 14.84 -14.43 8.46
C ARG A 27 13.90 -14.63 9.65
N GLU A 28 12.62 -14.91 9.39
CA GLU A 28 11.60 -15.09 10.44
C GLU A 28 11.69 -16.49 11.05
N THR A 29 12.48 -16.65 12.11
CA THR A 29 12.52 -17.88 12.94
C THR A 29 11.96 -17.59 14.34
N PRO A 30 11.46 -18.60 15.09
CA PRO A 30 10.89 -18.38 16.42
C PRO A 30 11.82 -17.64 17.40
N GLU A 31 13.12 -17.93 17.35
CA GLU A 31 14.14 -17.28 18.19
C GLU A 31 14.26 -15.80 17.84
N ARG A 32 14.40 -15.50 16.54
CA ARG A 32 14.57 -14.13 16.04
C ARG A 32 13.34 -13.28 16.27
N VAL A 33 12.15 -13.86 16.14
CA VAL A 33 10.88 -13.18 16.42
C VAL A 33 10.87 -12.71 17.88
N ARG A 34 11.14 -13.62 18.83
CA ARG A 34 11.19 -13.30 20.26
C ARG A 34 12.25 -12.24 20.59
N GLU A 35 13.48 -12.44 20.14
CA GLU A 35 14.59 -11.50 20.40
C GLU A 35 14.32 -10.11 19.82
N ALA A 36 13.77 -10.04 18.60
CA ALA A 36 13.52 -8.79 17.92
C ALA A 36 12.34 -8.02 18.52
N LEU A 37 11.29 -8.72 18.98
CA LEU A 37 10.17 -8.13 19.70
C LEU A 37 10.64 -7.53 21.03
N GLU A 38 11.39 -8.30 21.82
CA GLU A 38 11.98 -7.82 23.08
C GLU A 38 12.86 -6.58 22.84
N ARG A 39 13.77 -6.65 21.87
CA ARG A 39 14.68 -5.53 21.57
C ARG A 39 13.94 -4.30 21.04
N LEU A 40 12.91 -4.45 20.20
CA LEU A 40 12.17 -3.31 19.69
C LEU A 40 11.36 -2.60 20.80
N ARG A 41 10.85 -3.35 21.80
CA ARG A 41 10.23 -2.77 23.00
C ARG A 41 11.22 -1.94 23.82
N GLU A 42 12.45 -2.42 23.98
CA GLU A 42 13.51 -1.66 24.64
C GLU A 42 13.85 -0.38 23.87
N LEU A 43 14.03 -0.49 22.54
CA LEU A 43 14.29 0.65 21.67
C LEU A 43 13.18 1.70 21.75
N LEU A 44 11.91 1.31 21.83
CA LEU A 44 10.80 2.25 22.04
C LEU A 44 10.89 2.97 23.39
N LYS A 45 11.27 2.27 24.47
CA LYS A 45 11.49 2.89 25.79
C LYS A 45 12.68 3.85 25.80
N GLU A 46 13.72 3.56 25.01
CA GLU A 46 14.89 4.42 24.82
C GLU A 46 14.55 5.68 23.98
N ASN A 47 13.64 5.56 23.00
CA ASN A 47 13.21 6.64 22.11
C ASN A 47 11.92 7.32 22.62
N LYS A 48 12.02 8.01 23.77
CA LYS A 48 10.88 8.64 24.48
C LYS A 48 10.13 9.72 23.68
N ASP A 49 10.72 10.21 22.60
CA ASP A 49 10.09 11.16 21.70
C ASP A 49 9.09 10.51 20.74
N LEU A 50 9.04 9.18 20.65
CA LEU A 50 8.08 8.43 19.84
C LEU A 50 6.94 7.88 20.69
N HIS A 51 5.71 7.96 20.18
CA HIS A 51 4.52 7.38 20.78
C HIS A 51 3.93 6.32 19.84
N PHE A 52 4.10 5.05 20.21
CA PHE A 52 3.54 3.88 19.52
C PHE A 52 3.10 2.84 20.55
N GLY A 53 2.23 1.92 20.15
CA GLY A 53 1.97 0.70 20.91
C GLY A 53 3.18 -0.25 20.91
N ASP A 54 3.18 -1.22 21.82
CA ASP A 54 4.25 -2.21 21.97
C ASP A 54 3.74 -3.67 21.96
N ASP A 55 2.52 -3.88 21.45
CA ASP A 55 1.93 -5.20 21.21
C ASP A 55 2.61 -5.91 20.03
N ASP A 56 2.64 -7.25 20.08
CA ASP A 56 3.35 -8.05 19.06
C ASP A 56 2.83 -7.82 17.64
N GLU A 57 1.53 -7.55 17.46
CA GLU A 57 0.93 -7.35 16.15
C GLU A 57 1.46 -6.06 15.50
N LEU A 58 1.44 -4.95 16.23
CA LEU A 58 1.97 -3.68 15.76
C LEU A 58 3.48 -3.75 15.52
N LEU A 59 4.25 -4.32 16.45
CA LEU A 59 5.70 -4.43 16.30
C LEU A 59 6.07 -5.29 15.08
N THR A 60 5.30 -6.35 14.81
CA THR A 60 5.51 -7.23 13.65
C THR A 60 5.34 -6.48 12.32
N ILE A 61 4.38 -5.53 12.24
CA ILE A 61 4.17 -4.68 11.04
C ILE A 61 5.46 -3.91 10.68
N PHE A 62 6.22 -3.45 11.67
CA PHE A 62 7.49 -2.76 11.45
C PHE A 62 8.69 -3.69 11.29
N LEU A 63 8.69 -4.84 11.98
CA LEU A 63 9.81 -5.80 11.95
C LEU A 63 9.90 -6.56 10.62
N ARG A 64 8.77 -7.01 10.06
CA ARG A 64 8.76 -7.78 8.80
C ARG A 64 9.36 -7.05 7.59
N PRO A 65 8.99 -5.80 7.25
CA PRO A 65 9.64 -5.09 6.15
C PRO A 65 11.13 -4.82 6.42
N CYS A 66 11.53 -4.81 7.70
CA CYS A 66 12.90 -4.66 8.16
C CYS A 66 13.61 -6.00 8.42
N LYS A 67 13.08 -7.14 7.96
CA LYS A 67 13.70 -8.48 8.08
C LYS A 67 14.11 -8.84 9.51
N TRP A 68 13.25 -8.46 10.47
CA TRP A 68 13.44 -8.69 11.90
C TRP A 68 14.73 -8.06 12.46
N TYR A 69 15.19 -6.93 11.89
CA TYR A 69 16.22 -6.07 12.48
C TYR A 69 15.57 -4.94 13.31
N PRO A 70 15.64 -4.98 14.65
CA PRO A 70 14.98 -4.01 15.52
C PRO A 70 15.40 -2.56 15.28
N GLU A 71 16.69 -2.31 15.04
CA GLU A 71 17.24 -0.98 14.79
C GLU A 71 16.70 -0.39 13.47
N SER A 72 16.50 -1.25 12.47
CA SER A 72 15.87 -0.84 11.22
C SER A 72 14.36 -0.59 11.39
N ALA A 73 13.70 -1.33 12.28
CA ALA A 73 12.28 -1.16 12.57
C ALA A 73 12.02 0.14 13.33
N ILE A 74 12.78 0.46 14.38
CA ILE A 74 12.64 1.74 15.09
C ILE A 74 12.94 2.94 14.18
N ALA A 75 13.93 2.82 13.28
CA ALA A 75 14.19 3.85 12.27
C ALA A 75 13.02 4.01 11.27
N LEU A 76 12.33 2.92 10.92
CA LEU A 76 11.10 2.98 10.13
C LEU A 76 9.95 3.66 10.90
N MET A 77 9.75 3.31 12.18
CA MET A 77 8.73 3.97 13.04
C MET A 77 8.97 5.48 13.13
N ARG A 78 10.22 5.90 13.28
CA ARG A 78 10.61 7.32 13.25
C ARG A 78 10.27 7.99 11.91
N ARG A 79 10.60 7.36 10.78
CA ARG A 79 10.24 7.89 9.45
C ARG A 79 8.74 7.96 9.23
N VAL A 80 7.97 7.02 9.80
CA VAL A 80 6.49 7.11 9.82
C VAL A 80 6.03 8.32 10.61
N ALA A 81 6.58 8.55 11.81
CA ALA A 81 6.25 9.72 12.62
C ALA A 81 6.61 11.06 11.93
N GLU A 82 7.78 11.14 11.31
CA GLU A 82 8.22 12.29 10.50
C GLU A 82 7.29 12.52 9.32
N PHE A 83 6.96 11.47 8.57
CA PHE A 83 6.07 11.58 7.43
C PHE A 83 4.68 12.07 7.84
N LYS A 84 4.13 11.55 8.94
CA LYS A 84 2.84 12.01 9.48
C LYS A 84 2.91 13.47 9.90
N ARG A 85 3.93 13.88 10.65
CA ARG A 85 4.14 15.28 11.08
C ARG A 85 4.22 16.22 9.87
N ASP A 86 5.04 15.88 8.88
CA ASP A 86 5.28 16.73 7.72
C ASP A 86 4.06 16.80 6.76
N ASN A 87 3.11 15.87 6.90
CA ASN A 87 1.87 15.80 6.12
C ASN A 87 0.62 15.85 7.02
N ALA A 88 0.72 16.48 8.20
CA ALA A 88 -0.35 16.53 9.20
C ALA A 88 -1.64 17.12 8.64
N SER A 89 -1.55 18.13 7.77
CA SER A 89 -2.71 18.72 7.08
C SER A 89 -3.53 17.73 6.25
N LEU A 90 -2.93 16.60 5.85
CA LEU A 90 -3.61 15.52 5.13
C LEU A 90 -3.94 14.31 6.00
N LEU A 91 -3.14 14.03 7.03
CA LEU A 91 -3.16 12.74 7.72
C LEU A 91 -3.65 12.80 9.17
N ASP A 92 -3.70 13.99 9.78
CA ASP A 92 -4.19 14.11 11.15
C ASP A 92 -5.66 13.76 11.24
N ASN A 93 -5.98 12.79 12.12
CA ASN A 93 -7.33 12.27 12.33
C ASN A 93 -8.01 11.86 11.01
N LEU A 94 -7.24 11.27 10.10
CA LEU A 94 -7.75 10.74 8.85
C LEU A 94 -8.65 9.53 9.14
N LEU A 95 -9.91 9.60 8.69
CA LEU A 95 -10.89 8.52 8.86
C LEU A 95 -11.52 8.14 7.52
N PRO A 96 -11.88 6.85 7.29
CA PRO A 96 -12.53 6.40 6.06
C PRO A 96 -13.80 7.18 5.69
N GLU A 97 -14.59 7.61 6.67
CA GLU A 97 -15.82 8.39 6.41
C GLU A 97 -15.54 9.72 5.69
N GLN A 98 -14.37 10.34 5.91
CA GLN A 98 -13.98 11.59 5.25
C GLN A 98 -13.76 11.42 3.75
N GLU A 99 -13.44 10.20 3.28
CA GLU A 99 -13.17 9.89 1.88
C GLU A 99 -14.21 8.94 1.26
N LYS A 100 -15.36 8.76 1.92
CA LYS A 100 -16.40 7.82 1.51
C LYS A 100 -16.89 8.02 0.08
N THR A 101 -17.21 9.26 -0.29
CA THR A 101 -17.65 9.62 -1.64
C THR A 101 -16.55 9.31 -2.67
N ALA A 102 -15.29 9.59 -2.34
CA ALA A 102 -14.17 9.27 -3.21
C ALA A 102 -13.99 7.76 -3.42
N PHE A 103 -14.22 6.94 -2.38
CA PHE A 103 -14.20 5.48 -2.48
C PHE A 103 -15.38 4.92 -3.28
N LEU A 104 -16.60 5.35 -2.98
CA LEU A 104 -17.81 4.70 -3.50
C LEU A 104 -18.21 5.21 -4.89
N ASP A 105 -18.10 6.53 -5.12
CA ASP A 105 -18.79 7.18 -6.24
C ASP A 105 -17.87 7.52 -7.41
N HIS A 106 -16.55 7.57 -7.18
CA HIS A 106 -15.59 8.07 -8.17
C HIS A 106 -14.70 7.00 -8.81
N LYS A 107 -14.84 5.74 -8.37
CA LYS A 107 -14.28 4.55 -9.05
C LYS A 107 -12.79 4.68 -9.41
N VAL A 108 -11.99 5.26 -8.52
CA VAL A 108 -10.58 5.55 -8.78
C VAL A 108 -9.67 4.38 -8.39
N VAL A 109 -10.01 3.69 -7.31
CA VAL A 109 -9.18 2.65 -6.70
C VAL A 109 -10.03 1.44 -6.34
N ASN A 110 -9.50 0.26 -6.60
CA ASN A 110 -10.06 -0.96 -6.05
C ASN A 110 -8.97 -1.96 -5.69
N VAL A 111 -9.23 -2.78 -4.68
CA VAL A 111 -8.37 -3.86 -4.23
C VAL A 111 -8.99 -5.17 -4.68
N LEU A 112 -8.22 -6.03 -5.37
CA LEU A 112 -8.74 -7.32 -5.80
C LEU A 112 -9.18 -8.14 -4.58
N LYS A 113 -10.37 -8.78 -4.71
CA LYS A 113 -10.90 -9.73 -3.71
C LYS A 113 -9.91 -10.85 -3.47
N GLY A 114 -9.41 -11.43 -4.56
CA GLY A 114 -8.33 -12.41 -4.53
C GLY A 114 -6.95 -11.79 -4.41
N ARG A 115 -5.97 -12.65 -4.21
CA ARG A 115 -4.54 -12.34 -4.32
C ARG A 115 -4.06 -12.67 -5.73
N ASP A 116 -2.86 -12.22 -6.10
CA ASP A 116 -2.24 -12.74 -7.32
C ASP A 116 -1.75 -14.19 -7.15
N HIS A 117 -1.28 -14.80 -8.24
CA HIS A 117 -0.71 -16.16 -8.27
C HIS A 117 0.51 -16.39 -7.33
N LYS A 118 1.08 -15.34 -6.72
CA LYS A 118 2.15 -15.43 -5.70
C LYS A 118 1.63 -15.14 -4.29
N GLY A 119 0.31 -15.01 -4.11
CA GLY A 119 -0.35 -14.70 -2.84
C GLY A 119 -0.24 -13.23 -2.40
N ARG A 120 0.09 -12.31 -3.30
CA ARG A 120 0.24 -10.88 -2.99
C ARG A 120 -1.08 -10.15 -3.12
N ARG A 121 -1.34 -9.18 -2.23
CA ARG A 121 -2.52 -8.31 -2.34
C ARG A 121 -2.33 -7.33 -3.50
N VAL A 122 -3.36 -7.17 -4.33
CA VAL A 122 -3.29 -6.36 -5.55
C VAL A 122 -4.18 -5.13 -5.43
N LEU A 123 -3.56 -3.95 -5.47
CA LEU A 123 -4.24 -2.67 -5.66
C LEU A 123 -4.28 -2.34 -7.14
N ILE A 124 -5.45 -1.91 -7.63
CA ILE A 124 -5.64 -1.44 -8.99
C ILE A 124 -6.14 0.00 -8.94
N VAL A 125 -5.51 0.87 -9.72
CA VAL A 125 -5.80 2.30 -9.79
C VAL A 125 -6.17 2.68 -11.22
N SER A 126 -7.40 3.17 -11.43
CA SER A 126 -7.84 3.76 -12.69
C SER A 126 -7.44 5.23 -12.75
N VAL A 127 -6.25 5.50 -13.28
CA VAL A 127 -5.71 6.86 -13.34
C VAL A 127 -6.24 7.62 -14.55
N GLY A 128 -6.50 6.94 -15.67
CA GLY A 128 -6.93 7.60 -16.90
C GLY A 128 -8.44 7.74 -17.03
N GLY A 129 -9.16 6.62 -17.09
CA GLY A 129 -10.54 6.59 -17.54
C GLY A 129 -11.58 7.03 -16.51
N SER A 130 -11.33 6.75 -15.22
CA SER A 130 -12.33 6.98 -14.16
C SER A 130 -11.99 8.18 -13.25
N TRP A 131 -10.70 8.48 -13.07
CA TRP A 131 -10.29 9.55 -12.18
C TRP A 131 -10.55 10.94 -12.76
N ASP A 132 -11.41 11.70 -12.07
CA ASP A 132 -11.62 13.13 -12.31
C ASP A 132 -10.96 13.95 -11.19
N PRO A 133 -9.81 14.62 -11.45
CA PRO A 133 -9.11 15.45 -10.47
C PRO A 133 -9.95 16.60 -9.89
N LYS A 134 -11.08 16.98 -10.51
CA LYS A 134 -11.99 18.00 -9.97
C LYS A 134 -12.91 17.44 -8.88
N LYS A 135 -13.14 16.12 -8.87
CA LYS A 135 -13.99 15.42 -7.89
C LYS A 135 -13.17 14.73 -6.80
N VAL A 136 -12.04 14.15 -7.18
CA VAL A 136 -11.06 13.56 -6.26
C VAL A 136 -9.73 14.23 -6.54
N ASN A 137 -9.38 15.22 -5.73
CA ASN A 137 -8.11 15.92 -5.92
C ASN A 137 -6.91 15.04 -5.54
N ALA A 138 -5.69 15.53 -5.78
CA ALA A 138 -4.45 14.78 -5.50
C ALA A 138 -4.23 14.47 -4.00
N ASP A 139 -4.74 15.31 -3.10
CA ASP A 139 -4.65 15.08 -1.65
C ASP A 139 -5.60 13.97 -1.22
N GLN A 140 -6.84 13.99 -1.71
CA GLN A 140 -7.81 12.91 -1.49
C GLN A 140 -7.29 11.60 -2.07
N LEU A 141 -6.77 11.60 -3.31
CA LEU A 141 -6.18 10.42 -3.92
C LEU A 141 -5.05 9.83 -3.05
N PHE A 142 -4.19 10.68 -2.49
CA PHE A 142 -3.15 10.24 -1.55
C PHE A 142 -3.75 9.64 -0.27
N ARG A 143 -4.78 10.27 0.32
CA ARG A 143 -5.51 9.77 1.50
C ARG A 143 -6.17 8.41 1.22
N LEU A 144 -6.70 8.17 0.01
CA LEU A 144 -7.21 6.86 -0.40
C LEU A 144 -6.10 5.79 -0.35
N PHE A 145 -4.93 6.08 -0.94
CA PHE A 145 -3.81 5.13 -0.92
C PHE A 145 -3.31 4.85 0.50
N TYR A 146 -3.26 5.87 1.34
CA TYR A 146 -2.82 5.76 2.73
C TYR A 146 -3.77 4.88 3.56
N LEU A 147 -5.08 5.10 3.44
CA LEU A 147 -6.12 4.28 4.08
C LEU A 147 -6.11 2.83 3.61
N ILE A 148 -5.94 2.58 2.30
CA ILE A 148 -5.78 1.23 1.75
C ILE A 148 -4.54 0.55 2.34
N HIS A 149 -3.44 1.29 2.49
CA HIS A 149 -2.22 0.78 3.11
C HIS A 149 -2.46 0.36 4.58
N GLU A 150 -3.21 1.16 5.35
CA GLU A 150 -3.47 0.87 6.77
C GLU A 150 -4.26 -0.43 6.93
N ALA A 151 -5.20 -0.68 6.03
CA ALA A 151 -5.91 -1.96 5.98
C ALA A 151 -4.98 -3.11 5.55
N ALA A 152 -4.17 -2.91 4.50
CA ALA A 152 -3.33 -3.95 3.92
C ALA A 152 -2.20 -4.41 4.85
N MET A 153 -1.67 -3.52 5.69
CA MET A 153 -0.61 -3.88 6.65
C MET A 153 -1.12 -4.75 7.79
N LEU A 154 -2.44 -4.89 8.00
CA LEU A 154 -3.03 -5.77 9.01
C LEU A 154 -3.12 -7.23 8.57
N GLU A 155 -2.79 -7.56 7.32
CA GLU A 155 -2.84 -8.93 6.81
C GLU A 155 -1.48 -9.62 6.95
N PRO A 156 -1.30 -10.65 7.79
CA PRO A 156 -0.01 -11.33 7.97
C PRO A 156 0.57 -11.86 6.65
N GLU A 157 -0.28 -12.43 5.79
CA GLU A 157 0.09 -12.89 4.45
C GLU A 157 0.62 -11.74 3.58
N SER A 158 0.02 -10.55 3.63
CA SER A 158 0.47 -9.38 2.87
C SER A 158 1.75 -8.76 3.47
N GLN A 159 1.93 -8.81 4.79
CA GLN A 159 3.18 -8.37 5.43
C GLN A 159 4.37 -9.22 4.96
N VAL A 160 4.17 -10.53 4.79
CA VAL A 160 5.20 -11.44 4.29
C VAL A 160 5.29 -11.42 2.77
N ARG A 161 4.23 -11.74 2.02
CA ARG A 161 4.31 -11.87 0.55
C ARG A 161 4.44 -10.53 -0.16
N GLY A 162 3.97 -9.46 0.48
CA GLY A 162 3.95 -8.10 -0.05
C GLY A 162 2.74 -7.81 -0.93
N THR A 163 2.77 -6.63 -1.55
CA THR A 163 1.70 -6.09 -2.38
C THR A 163 2.18 -5.78 -3.78
N VAL A 164 1.23 -5.70 -4.72
CA VAL A 164 1.44 -5.32 -6.11
C VAL A 164 0.45 -4.21 -6.47
N VAL A 165 0.89 -3.25 -7.28
CA VAL A 165 0.03 -2.18 -7.78
C VAL A 165 -0.06 -2.25 -9.29
N ILE A 166 -1.28 -2.23 -9.84
CA ILE A 166 -1.56 -2.01 -11.25
C ILE A 166 -2.08 -0.59 -11.42
N MET A 167 -1.40 0.20 -12.25
CA MET A 167 -1.75 1.58 -12.56
C MET A 167 -2.25 1.61 -14.00
N ASP A 168 -3.57 1.74 -14.18
CA ASP A 168 -4.23 1.79 -15.49
C ASP A 168 -4.35 3.23 -15.99
N PHE A 169 -3.61 3.52 -17.07
CA PHE A 169 -3.59 4.83 -17.72
C PHE A 169 -4.44 4.92 -18.98
N HIS A 170 -5.30 3.93 -19.24
CA HIS A 170 -6.23 3.99 -20.36
C HIS A 170 -7.08 5.27 -20.30
N ASN A 171 -7.18 5.99 -21.42
CA ASN A 171 -7.87 7.28 -21.54
C ASN A 171 -7.31 8.43 -20.68
N MET A 172 -6.06 8.33 -20.20
CA MET A 172 -5.40 9.45 -19.54
C MET A 172 -5.23 10.63 -20.49
N GLY A 173 -5.73 11.80 -20.08
CA GLY A 173 -5.58 13.07 -20.78
C GLY A 173 -4.86 14.14 -19.94
N TRP A 174 -4.88 15.38 -20.44
CA TRP A 174 -4.23 16.51 -19.78
C TRP A 174 -4.82 16.84 -18.40
N THR A 175 -6.11 16.63 -18.18
CA THR A 175 -6.76 16.88 -16.88
C THR A 175 -6.10 16.04 -15.79
N GLN A 176 -5.93 14.73 -16.02
CA GLN A 176 -5.26 13.81 -15.08
C GLN A 176 -3.79 14.16 -14.92
N THR A 177 -3.09 14.50 -16.01
CA THR A 177 -1.68 14.93 -15.97
C THR A 177 -1.47 16.12 -15.02
N MET A 178 -2.37 17.11 -15.04
CA MET A 178 -2.28 18.29 -14.16
C MET A 178 -2.55 17.97 -12.69
N GLY A 179 -3.28 16.89 -12.39
CA GLY A 179 -3.48 16.40 -11.03
C GLY A 179 -2.24 15.71 -10.45
N LEU A 180 -1.36 15.16 -11.30
CA LEU A 180 -0.16 14.41 -10.89
C LEU A 180 1.07 15.32 -10.77
N THR A 181 0.97 16.33 -9.91
CA THR A 181 2.01 17.36 -9.77
C THR A 181 3.34 16.83 -9.21
N PRO A 182 4.45 17.58 -9.34
CA PRO A 182 5.72 17.22 -8.70
C PRO A 182 5.62 17.12 -7.16
N ALA A 183 4.82 17.97 -6.53
CA ALA A 183 4.59 17.94 -5.08
C ALA A 183 3.86 16.65 -4.66
N PHE A 184 2.80 16.26 -5.38
CA PHE A 184 2.13 14.98 -5.19
C PHE A 184 3.09 13.81 -5.40
N SER A 185 3.86 13.83 -6.49
CA SER A 185 4.82 12.78 -6.85
C SER A 185 5.87 12.58 -5.76
N LYS A 186 6.46 13.68 -5.27
CA LYS A 186 7.42 13.66 -4.18
C LYS A 186 6.79 13.07 -2.91
N ARG A 187 5.61 13.53 -2.50
CA ARG A 187 4.92 13.03 -1.31
C ARG A 187 4.63 11.52 -1.40
N LEU A 188 4.06 11.08 -2.52
CA LEU A 188 3.73 9.66 -2.75
C LEU A 188 4.99 8.78 -2.75
N LEU A 189 6.06 9.22 -3.42
CA LEU A 189 7.30 8.44 -3.50
C LEU A 189 8.11 8.48 -2.21
N THR A 190 8.03 9.55 -1.41
CA THR A 190 8.57 9.56 -0.04
C THR A 190 7.81 8.54 0.82
N PHE A 191 6.47 8.55 0.79
CA PHE A 191 5.67 7.57 1.52
C PHE A 191 6.07 6.12 1.18
N ILE A 192 6.02 5.76 -0.11
CA ILE A 192 6.30 4.40 -0.59
C ILE A 192 7.71 3.92 -0.22
N GLN A 193 8.71 4.81 -0.22
CA GLN A 193 10.11 4.42 -0.09
C GLN A 193 10.66 4.57 1.34
N ASP A 194 10.09 5.46 2.16
CA ASP A 194 10.62 5.81 3.48
C ASP A 194 9.68 5.47 4.64
N ALA A 195 8.38 5.60 4.45
CA ALA A 195 7.40 5.64 5.54
C ALA A 195 6.24 4.65 5.40
N MET A 196 6.30 3.71 4.45
CA MET A 196 5.30 2.68 4.29
C MET A 196 5.78 1.37 4.95
N PRO A 197 5.22 0.93 6.08
CA PRO A 197 5.54 -0.34 6.73
C PRO A 197 4.90 -1.54 6.01
N LEU A 198 5.13 -1.64 4.70
CA LEU A 198 4.60 -2.69 3.84
C LEU A 198 5.57 -2.99 2.69
N ARG A 199 5.58 -4.24 2.22
CA ARG A 199 6.49 -4.68 1.16
C ARG A 199 5.86 -4.50 -0.23
N LEU A 200 6.06 -3.36 -0.88
CA LEU A 200 5.66 -3.20 -2.29
C LEU A 200 6.59 -4.00 -3.22
N LYS A 201 6.10 -5.09 -3.83
CA LYS A 201 6.93 -6.00 -4.65
C LYS A 201 7.04 -5.52 -6.11
N GLU A 202 5.93 -5.12 -6.73
CA GLU A 202 5.88 -4.75 -8.14
C GLU A 202 4.87 -3.61 -8.38
N VAL A 203 5.16 -2.75 -9.36
CA VAL A 203 4.26 -1.70 -9.87
C VAL A 203 4.19 -1.86 -11.38
N HIS A 204 2.98 -2.10 -11.90
CA HIS A 204 2.73 -2.35 -13.31
C HIS A 204 1.99 -1.17 -13.93
N PHE A 205 2.63 -0.49 -14.88
CA PHE A 205 2.01 0.55 -15.70
C PHE A 205 1.46 -0.06 -16.98
N VAL A 206 0.15 0.05 -17.16
CA VAL A 206 -0.58 -0.53 -18.30
C VAL A 206 -1.31 0.55 -19.09
N LYS A 207 -1.45 0.30 -20.40
CA LYS A 207 -2.22 1.14 -21.33
C LYS A 207 -1.79 2.61 -21.33
N GLN A 208 -0.52 2.90 -21.03
CA GLN A 208 -0.02 4.27 -20.93
C GLN A 208 0.06 4.97 -22.30
N PRO A 209 -0.60 6.13 -22.48
CA PRO A 209 -0.55 6.91 -23.73
C PRO A 209 0.72 7.76 -23.82
N MET A 210 0.99 8.40 -24.97
CA MET A 210 2.19 9.23 -25.14
C MET A 210 2.32 10.37 -24.11
N VAL A 211 1.20 10.96 -23.68
CA VAL A 211 1.18 12.04 -22.67
C VAL A 211 1.69 11.57 -21.30
N PHE A 212 1.66 10.27 -21.00
CA PHE A 212 2.20 9.69 -19.77
C PHE A 212 3.68 10.05 -19.55
N ASN A 213 4.46 10.24 -20.62
CA ASN A 213 5.88 10.61 -20.49
C ASN A 213 6.10 11.91 -19.70
N VAL A 214 5.15 12.85 -19.75
CA VAL A 214 5.20 14.07 -18.93
C VAL A 214 5.14 13.72 -17.45
N VAL A 215 4.20 12.85 -17.06
CA VAL A 215 4.06 12.36 -15.69
C VAL A 215 5.28 11.56 -15.27
N TRP A 216 5.75 10.64 -16.12
CA TRP A 216 6.93 9.84 -15.81
C TRP A 216 8.16 10.73 -15.52
N ASN A 217 8.36 11.81 -16.27
CA ASN A 217 9.45 12.75 -16.04
C ASN A 217 9.31 13.52 -14.71
N MET A 218 8.09 13.69 -14.18
CA MET A 218 7.88 14.26 -12.83
C MET A 218 8.19 13.26 -11.72
N PHE A 219 7.89 11.97 -11.91
CA PHE A 219 8.12 10.93 -10.90
C PHE A 219 9.58 10.49 -10.86
N LYS A 220 10.20 10.27 -12.02
CA LYS A 220 11.53 9.67 -12.17
C LYS A 220 12.62 10.27 -11.27
N PRO A 221 12.72 11.60 -11.06
CA PRO A 221 13.76 12.19 -10.20
C PRO A 221 13.70 11.74 -8.73
N PHE A 222 12.53 11.31 -8.24
CA PHE A 222 12.32 10.92 -6.85
C PHE A 222 12.37 9.40 -6.63
N ILE A 223 12.56 8.61 -7.69
CA ILE A 223 12.58 7.14 -7.62
C ILE A 223 13.99 6.65 -7.33
N ARG A 224 14.16 5.91 -6.22
CA ARG A 224 15.42 5.23 -5.88
C ARG A 224 15.53 3.88 -6.57
N GLU A 225 16.75 3.37 -6.68
CA GLU A 225 17.08 2.15 -7.42
C GLU A 225 16.20 0.94 -7.05
N LYS A 226 15.95 0.73 -5.74
CA LYS A 226 15.10 -0.36 -5.26
C LYS A 226 13.69 -0.31 -5.84
N LEU A 227 13.06 0.87 -5.92
CA LEU A 227 11.72 1.02 -6.49
C LEU A 227 11.78 1.00 -8.02
N LYS A 228 12.81 1.60 -8.63
CA LYS A 228 13.03 1.56 -10.07
C LYS A 228 13.04 0.12 -10.62
N ASN A 229 13.69 -0.80 -9.90
CA ASN A 229 13.76 -2.22 -10.28
C ASN A 229 12.44 -3.00 -10.07
N ARG A 230 11.41 -2.34 -9.52
CA ARG A 230 10.07 -2.92 -9.28
C ARG A 230 9.01 -2.34 -10.21
N ILE A 231 9.38 -1.40 -11.08
CA ILE A 231 8.48 -0.73 -12.01
C ILE A 231 8.56 -1.39 -13.38
N PHE A 232 7.39 -1.78 -13.91
CA PHE A 232 7.27 -2.43 -15.22
C PHE A 232 6.31 -1.64 -16.11
N PHE A 233 6.70 -1.47 -17.38
CA PHE A 233 5.92 -0.77 -18.39
C PHE A 233 5.43 -1.76 -19.44
N HIS A 234 4.11 -1.86 -19.62
CA HIS A 234 3.51 -2.85 -20.52
C HIS A 234 2.93 -2.24 -21.80
N GLY A 235 2.63 -0.95 -21.80
CA GLY A 235 1.96 -0.31 -22.93
C GLY A 235 0.60 -0.96 -23.17
N SER A 236 0.23 -1.12 -24.43
CA SER A 236 -1.02 -1.81 -24.81
C SER A 236 -0.90 -3.34 -24.87
N LYS A 237 0.27 -3.93 -24.60
CA LYS A 237 0.51 -5.37 -24.74
C LYS A 237 0.28 -6.09 -23.41
N MET A 238 -0.94 -6.57 -23.15
CA MET A 238 -1.25 -7.27 -21.90
C MET A 238 -0.49 -8.60 -21.73
N SER A 239 -0.05 -9.23 -22.82
CA SER A 239 0.87 -10.37 -22.76
C SER A 239 2.20 -10.05 -22.06
N SER A 240 2.62 -8.78 -22.02
CA SER A 240 3.77 -8.33 -21.22
C SER A 240 3.46 -8.39 -19.72
N LEU A 241 2.26 -7.93 -19.31
CA LEU A 241 1.79 -8.03 -17.92
C LEU A 241 1.69 -9.51 -17.50
N HIS A 242 1.22 -10.37 -18.40
CA HIS A 242 1.04 -11.80 -18.12
C HIS A 242 2.34 -12.57 -17.84
N LYS A 243 3.51 -12.00 -18.19
CA LYS A 243 4.80 -12.54 -17.76
C LYS A 243 5.08 -12.37 -16.27
N HIS A 244 4.40 -11.42 -15.63
CA HIS A 244 4.56 -11.08 -14.22
C HIS A 244 3.39 -11.54 -13.37
N MET A 245 2.17 -11.58 -13.94
CA MET A 245 0.93 -11.91 -13.25
C MET A 245 0.09 -12.89 -14.07
N ALA A 246 -0.27 -14.04 -13.50
CA ALA A 246 -1.07 -15.04 -14.22
C ALA A 246 -2.46 -14.50 -14.61
N ALA A 247 -2.87 -14.76 -15.85
CA ALA A 247 -4.16 -14.32 -16.40
C ALA A 247 -5.36 -14.81 -15.56
N SER A 248 -5.26 -16.01 -14.99
CA SER A 248 -6.28 -16.59 -14.10
C SER A 248 -6.56 -15.77 -12.82
N HIS A 249 -5.69 -14.83 -12.46
CA HIS A 249 -5.82 -13.97 -11.28
C HIS A 249 -6.07 -12.50 -11.63
N LEU A 250 -6.31 -12.21 -12.91
CA LEU A 250 -6.51 -10.84 -13.41
C LEU A 250 -7.94 -10.66 -13.95
N PRO A 251 -8.53 -9.46 -13.78
CA PRO A 251 -9.74 -9.05 -14.49
C PRO A 251 -9.60 -9.12 -16.02
N SER A 252 -10.71 -9.35 -16.72
CA SER A 252 -10.77 -9.36 -18.18
C SER A 252 -10.29 -8.04 -18.83
N ASP A 253 -10.40 -6.91 -18.12
CA ASP A 253 -9.86 -5.59 -18.54
C ASP A 253 -8.34 -5.61 -18.78
N TYR A 254 -7.65 -6.58 -18.19
CA TYR A 254 -6.21 -6.78 -18.31
C TYR A 254 -5.88 -8.09 -19.05
N GLY A 255 -6.83 -8.61 -19.84
CA GLY A 255 -6.70 -9.87 -20.57
C GLY A 255 -6.66 -11.10 -19.66
N GLY A 256 -7.25 -11.01 -18.46
CA GLY A 256 -7.36 -12.14 -17.54
C GLY A 256 -8.68 -12.90 -17.65
N GLU A 257 -8.87 -13.85 -16.74
CA GLU A 257 -10.01 -14.78 -16.71
C GLU A 257 -11.06 -14.42 -15.64
N LEU A 258 -10.76 -13.47 -14.76
CA LEU A 258 -11.73 -12.95 -13.79
C LEU A 258 -12.72 -11.99 -14.47
N PRO A 259 -13.91 -11.77 -13.88
CA PRO A 259 -14.83 -10.75 -14.35
C PRO A 259 -14.17 -9.37 -14.48
N ALA A 260 -14.74 -8.53 -15.33
CA ALA A 260 -14.31 -7.15 -15.49
C ALA A 260 -14.33 -6.43 -14.13
N ILE A 261 -13.34 -5.58 -13.88
CA ILE A 261 -13.22 -4.87 -12.61
C ILE A 261 -14.27 -3.75 -12.52
N ASP A 262 -15.08 -3.79 -11.47
CA ASP A 262 -15.75 -2.58 -11.01
C ASP A 262 -14.77 -1.82 -10.13
N TYR A 263 -14.30 -0.66 -10.55
CA TYR A 263 -13.38 0.14 -9.72
C TYR A 263 -14.07 0.82 -8.53
N SER A 264 -15.38 0.62 -8.31
CA SER A 264 -16.04 1.08 -7.10
C SER A 264 -15.41 0.47 -5.86
N GLY A 265 -15.28 1.29 -4.81
CA GLY A 265 -14.90 0.84 -3.49
C GLY A 265 -16.00 0.10 -2.73
N ALA A 266 -17.18 -0.12 -3.32
CA ALA A 266 -18.35 -0.68 -2.63
C ALA A 266 -18.08 -2.00 -1.90
N ASP A 267 -17.26 -2.89 -2.47
CA ASP A 267 -16.96 -4.19 -1.86
C ASP A 267 -15.95 -4.08 -0.71
N TRP A 268 -15.03 -3.13 -0.76
CA TRP A 268 -13.90 -3.09 0.18
C TRP A 268 -14.01 -1.95 1.21
N TYR A 269 -14.76 -0.88 0.91
CA TYR A 269 -15.01 0.22 1.81
C TYR A 269 -15.70 -0.21 3.13
N PRO A 270 -16.68 -1.13 3.13
CA PRO A 270 -17.21 -1.67 4.38
C PRO A 270 -16.12 -2.33 5.24
N VAL A 271 -15.18 -3.02 4.59
CA VAL A 271 -14.12 -3.78 5.27
C VAL A 271 -13.04 -2.86 5.85
N ILE A 272 -12.79 -1.66 5.27
CA ILE A 272 -11.94 -0.68 5.95
C ILE A 272 -12.59 -0.12 7.22
N ASN A 273 -13.93 -0.12 7.30
CA ASN A 273 -14.60 0.26 8.55
C ASN A 273 -14.40 -0.79 9.65
N ASP A 274 -14.20 -2.07 9.31
CA ASP A 274 -13.91 -3.13 10.29
C ASP A 274 -12.53 -2.96 10.98
N VAL A 275 -11.68 -2.08 10.45
CA VAL A 275 -10.36 -1.74 11.03
C VAL A 275 -10.33 -0.34 11.63
N LEU A 276 -11.48 0.32 11.82
CA LEU A 276 -11.56 1.63 12.49
C LEU A 276 -10.82 1.72 13.83
N PRO A 277 -10.90 0.72 14.73
CA PRO A 277 -10.12 0.77 15.97
C PRO A 277 -8.60 0.88 15.73
N HIS A 278 -8.10 0.17 14.72
CA HIS A 278 -6.70 0.29 14.32
C HIS A 278 -6.41 1.67 13.74
N ILE A 279 -7.26 2.21 12.86
CA ILE A 279 -7.08 3.55 12.28
C ILE A 279 -7.08 4.63 13.38
N HIS A 280 -7.93 4.49 14.39
CA HIS A 280 -7.93 5.40 15.53
C HIS A 280 -6.60 5.36 16.30
N ASN A 281 -6.09 4.17 16.62
CA ASN A 281 -4.77 4.02 17.26
C ASN A 281 -3.64 4.52 16.34
N TRP A 282 -3.70 4.20 15.06
CA TRP A 282 -2.72 4.65 14.08
C TRP A 282 -2.67 6.17 14.01
N ASN A 283 -3.81 6.84 14.11
CA ASN A 283 -3.89 8.30 14.17
C ASN A 283 -3.19 8.88 15.42
N THR A 284 -3.18 8.19 16.57
CA THR A 284 -2.47 8.67 17.76
C THR A 284 -0.97 8.48 17.66
N TYR A 285 -0.49 7.50 16.89
CA TYR A 285 0.94 7.21 16.79
C TYR A 285 1.75 8.28 16.06
N GLY A 286 3.00 8.47 16.46
CA GLY A 286 3.89 9.48 15.86
C GLY A 286 4.93 9.96 16.85
N PHE A 287 5.24 11.24 16.82
CA PHE A 287 5.99 11.87 17.91
C PHE A 287 5.08 12.04 19.13
N ALA A 288 5.64 11.84 20.32
CA ALA A 288 4.98 12.17 21.57
C ALA A 288 4.60 13.66 21.54
N LYS A 289 3.34 13.98 21.86
CA LYS A 289 2.91 15.36 22.02
C LYS A 289 3.54 15.90 23.30
N ASP A 290 4.17 17.07 23.24
CA ASP A 290 4.65 17.76 24.44
C ASP A 290 3.47 17.92 25.41
N SER A 291 3.59 17.30 26.58
CA SER A 291 2.63 17.39 27.69
C SER A 291 2.69 18.74 28.38
#